data_AF-A0AAW9J398-F1
#
_entry.id   AF-A0AAW9J398-F1
#
_cell.length_a   1.000
_cell.length_b   1.000
_cell.length_c   1.000
_cell.angle_alpha   90.00
_cell.angle_beta   90.00
_cell.angle_gamma   90.00
#
_symmetry.space_group_name_H-M   'P 1'
#
loop_
_entity.id
_entity.type
_entity.pdbx_description
1 polymer ?
#
loop_
_entity_poly.entity_id
_entity_poly.type
_entity_poly.pdbx_seq_one_letter_code
_entity_poly.pdbx_strand_id
1 'polypeptide(L)'
;MSFEYTLGLYEKSMPNTLSFKEKLQCARECGFDYMEISIDETDEKLARLDMTKEERFEIVKAMFEVGLPIRTMCLSGHRKYPLGSLNEETRNRALEIMEKAIDLAYDLGIR
;
A
#
# COMPACT_ATOMS: atom_id res chain seq x y z
N MET A 1 -20.20 -18.75 -11.88
CA MET A 1 -19.30 -18.13 -10.88
C MET A 1 -20.13 -17.17 -10.07
N SER A 2 -20.33 -17.44 -8.79
CA SER A 2 -20.83 -16.44 -7.85
C SER A 2 -19.75 -15.39 -7.67
N PHE A 3 -20.08 -14.11 -7.83
CA PHE A 3 -19.22 -13.03 -7.36
C PHE A 3 -19.33 -13.03 -5.84
N GLU A 4 -18.37 -13.65 -5.15
CA GLU A 4 -18.26 -13.51 -3.71
C GLU A 4 -17.91 -12.05 -3.39
N TYR A 5 -18.74 -11.44 -2.55
CA TYR A 5 -18.50 -10.10 -2.06
C TYR A 5 -17.30 -10.13 -1.11
N THR A 6 -16.37 -9.18 -1.27
CA THR A 6 -15.17 -9.09 -0.43
C THR A 6 -15.12 -7.76 0.30
N LEU A 7 -14.74 -7.80 1.58
CA LEU A 7 -14.55 -6.66 2.46
C LEU A 7 -13.07 -6.37 2.67
N GLY A 8 -12.65 -5.14 2.34
CA GLY A 8 -11.29 -4.65 2.56
C GLY A 8 -11.17 -3.80 3.81
N LEU A 9 -10.06 -3.94 4.55
CA LEU A 9 -9.69 -3.03 5.64
C LEU A 9 -8.70 -1.98 5.16
N TYR A 10 -8.97 -0.71 5.42
CA TYR A 10 -8.03 0.37 5.12
C TYR A 10 -6.93 0.45 6.17
N GLU A 11 -5.65 0.49 5.77
CA GLU A 11 -4.50 0.45 6.70
C GLU A 11 -4.61 1.46 7.86
N LYS A 12 -5.13 2.67 7.60
CA LYS A 12 -5.20 3.75 8.61
C LYS A 12 -6.25 3.53 9.71
N SER A 13 -7.04 2.46 9.64
CA SER A 13 -7.88 2.07 10.77
C SER A 13 -7.08 1.37 11.89
N MET A 14 -5.78 1.14 11.69
CA MET A 14 -4.91 0.43 12.62
C MET A 14 -3.74 1.31 13.11
N PRO A 15 -3.17 1.03 14.30
CA PRO A 15 -2.01 1.77 14.80
C PRO A 15 -0.79 1.65 13.89
N ASN A 16 -0.03 2.75 13.74
CA ASN A 16 1.23 2.75 12.99
C ASN A 16 2.35 1.95 13.67
N THR A 17 2.22 1.66 14.96
CA THR A 17 3.18 0.84 15.71
C THR A 17 3.18 -0.64 15.31
N LEU A 18 2.13 -1.10 14.61
CA LEU A 18 2.02 -2.47 14.12
C LEU A 18 2.84 -2.66 12.83
N SER A 19 3.59 -3.75 12.79
CA SER A 19 4.22 -4.28 11.58
C SER A 19 3.16 -4.67 10.54
N PHE A 20 3.58 -4.87 9.28
CA PHE A 20 2.67 -5.37 8.24
C PHE A 20 2.06 -6.72 8.61
N LYS A 21 2.84 -7.64 9.19
CA LYS A 21 2.33 -8.94 9.63
C LYS A 21 1.24 -8.81 10.70
N GLU A 22 1.45 -7.98 11.71
CA GLU A 22 0.46 -7.73 12.76
C GLU A 22 -0.81 -7.06 12.22
N LYS A 23 -0.68 -6.11 11.29
CA LYS A 23 -1.82 -5.49 10.60
C LYS A 23 -2.63 -6.52 9.81
N LEU A 24 -1.95 -7.38 9.04
CA LEU A 24 -2.60 -8.45 8.28
C LEU A 24 -3.30 -9.45 9.20
N GLN A 25 -2.67 -9.82 10.33
CA GLN A 25 -3.26 -10.69 11.35
C GLN A 25 -4.53 -10.07 11.94
N CYS A 26 -4.46 -8.80 12.35
CA CYS A 26 -5.60 -8.06 12.86
C CYS A 26 -6.75 -8.01 11.85
N ALA A 27 -6.46 -7.68 10.58
CA ALA A 27 -7.46 -7.67 9.52
C ALA A 27 -8.14 -9.04 9.35
N ARG A 28 -7.36 -10.12 9.39
CA ARG A 28 -7.87 -11.49 9.27
C ARG A 28 -8.74 -11.89 10.46
N GLU A 29 -8.28 -11.61 11.67
CA GLU A 29 -9.01 -11.90 12.91
C GLU A 29 -10.33 -11.12 12.99
N CYS A 30 -10.38 -9.91 12.41
CA CYS A 30 -11.60 -9.12 12.28
C CYS A 30 -12.51 -9.56 11.12
N GLY A 31 -12.14 -10.58 10.33
CA GLY A 31 -12.98 -11.14 9.27
C GLY A 31 -12.96 -10.35 7.95
N PHE A 32 -11.93 -9.54 7.71
CA PHE A 32 -11.72 -8.92 6.40
C PHE A 32 -11.06 -9.89 5.41
N ASP A 33 -11.26 -9.65 4.12
CA ASP A 33 -10.75 -10.50 3.04
C ASP A 33 -9.42 -10.00 2.47
N TYR A 34 -9.12 -8.72 2.65
CA TYR A 34 -7.88 -8.09 2.21
C TYR A 34 -7.63 -6.78 2.95
N MET A 35 -6.42 -6.24 2.79
CA MET A 35 -6.06 -4.90 3.24
C MET A 35 -5.78 -3.97 2.05
N GLU A 36 -6.10 -2.68 2.21
CA GLU A 36 -5.64 -1.60 1.33
C GLU A 36 -4.46 -0.87 1.99
N ILE A 37 -3.30 -0.85 1.33
CA ILE A 37 -2.10 -0.15 1.81
C ILE A 37 -2.19 1.35 1.51
N SER A 38 -1.69 2.19 2.42
CA SER A 38 -1.63 3.64 2.23
C SER A 38 -0.23 4.10 1.82
N ILE A 39 -0.16 4.88 0.74
CA ILE A 39 0.99 5.71 0.36
C ILE A 39 0.49 7.16 0.35
N ASP A 40 0.57 7.81 1.52
CA ASP A 40 0.00 9.13 1.74
C ASP A 40 1.04 10.27 1.67
N GLU A 41 0.71 11.44 2.22
CA GLU A 41 1.52 12.65 2.15
C GLU A 41 2.67 12.67 3.18
N THR A 42 2.67 11.72 4.12
CA THR A 42 3.68 11.63 5.18
C THR A 42 4.95 11.00 4.65
N ASP A 43 6.10 11.47 5.16
CA ASP A 43 7.40 10.95 4.72
C ASP A 43 7.57 9.47 5.06
N GLU A 44 6.99 9.00 6.18
CA GLU A 44 6.97 7.57 6.58
C GLU A 44 6.31 6.69 5.50
N LYS A 45 5.13 7.07 5.00
CA LYS A 45 4.39 6.26 4.02
C LYS A 45 4.95 6.43 2.61
N LEU A 46 5.52 7.59 2.27
CA LEU A 46 6.20 7.81 0.98
C LEU A 46 7.50 7.02 0.87
N ALA A 47 8.26 6.89 1.97
CA ALA A 47 9.52 6.13 2.00
C ALA A 47 9.33 4.65 1.60
N ARG A 48 8.10 4.13 1.68
CA ARG A 48 7.74 2.78 1.22
C ARG A 48 8.00 2.56 -0.27
N LEU A 49 7.93 3.62 -1.07
CA LEU A 49 8.23 3.57 -2.51
C LEU A 49 9.71 3.26 -2.78
N ASP A 50 10.57 3.49 -1.78
CA ASP A 50 12.01 3.25 -1.82
C ASP A 50 12.42 1.95 -1.10
N MET A 51 11.46 1.14 -0.63
CA MET A 51 11.75 -0.16 -0.03
C MET A 51 12.54 -1.06 -0.97
N THR A 52 13.52 -1.78 -0.43
CA THR A 52 14.29 -2.78 -1.18
C THR A 52 13.43 -3.98 -1.56
N LYS A 53 13.93 -4.81 -2.48
CA LYS A 53 13.22 -6.05 -2.86
C LYS A 53 13.05 -7.00 -1.69
N GLU A 54 14.02 -7.05 -0.78
CA GLU A 54 13.98 -7.87 0.42
C GLU A 54 12.89 -7.39 1.39
N GLU A 55 12.76 -6.07 1.60
CA GLU A 55 11.70 -5.50 2.43
C GLU A 55 10.31 -5.76 1.83
N ARG A 56 10.16 -5.60 0.51
CA ARG A 56 8.92 -5.93 -0.22
C ARG A 56 8.60 -7.43 -0.11
N PHE A 57 9.62 -8.29 -0.21
CA PHE A 57 9.47 -9.74 -0.09
C PHE A 57 9.00 -10.17 1.30
N GLU A 58 9.47 -9.53 2.37
CA GLU A 58 8.97 -9.82 3.73
C GLU A 58 7.48 -9.47 3.89
N ILE A 59 6.99 -8.42 3.21
CA ILE A 59 5.55 -8.11 3.17
C ILE A 59 4.80 -9.23 2.46
N VAL A 60 5.27 -9.67 1.29
CA VAL A 60 4.66 -10.78 0.52
C VAL A 60 4.63 -12.06 1.37
N LYS A 61 5.74 -12.41 2.02
CA LYS A 61 5.82 -13.56 2.93
C LYS A 61 4.81 -13.44 4.07
N ALA A 62 4.65 -12.26 4.67
CA ALA A 62 3.62 -12.04 5.68
C ALA A 62 2.20 -12.25 5.13
N MET A 63 1.90 -11.83 3.90
CA MET A 63 0.61 -12.13 3.26
C MET A 63 0.38 -13.64 3.12
N PHE A 64 1.40 -14.41 2.72
CA PHE A 64 1.30 -15.87 2.61
C PHE A 64 1.14 -16.55 3.97
N GLU A 65 1.93 -16.15 4.97
CA GLU A 65 1.87 -16.72 6.32
C GLU A 65 0.53 -16.46 7.02
N VAL A 66 -0.03 -15.26 6.83
CA VAL A 66 -1.32 -14.89 7.42
C VAL A 66 -2.48 -15.40 6.56
N GLY A 67 -2.28 -15.54 5.25
CA GLY A 67 -3.34 -15.89 4.30
C GLY A 67 -4.30 -14.74 3.99
N LEU A 68 -3.85 -13.48 4.16
CA LEU A 68 -4.63 -12.28 3.83
C LEU A 68 -3.80 -11.37 2.91
N PRO A 69 -4.25 -11.11 1.67
CA PRO A 69 -3.50 -10.29 0.73
C PRO A 69 -3.67 -8.78 0.98
N ILE A 70 -2.68 -7.99 0.57
CA ILE A 70 -2.88 -6.58 0.24
C ILE A 70 -3.30 -6.52 -1.22
N ARG A 71 -4.49 -5.98 -1.52
CA ARG A 71 -5.02 -5.99 -2.89
C ARG A 71 -5.00 -4.63 -3.57
N THR A 72 -5.17 -3.55 -2.83
CA THR A 72 -5.29 -2.20 -3.38
C THR A 72 -4.31 -1.26 -2.68
N MET A 73 -3.97 -0.17 -3.36
CA MET A 73 -3.12 0.90 -2.84
C MET A 73 -3.86 2.22 -2.94
N CYS A 74 -4.00 2.92 -1.81
CA CYS A 74 -4.42 4.32 -1.79
C CYS A 74 -3.18 5.21 -1.94
N LEU A 75 -2.97 5.75 -3.14
CA LEU A 75 -1.86 6.65 -3.48
C LEU A 75 -2.23 8.13 -3.24
N SER A 76 -2.63 8.47 -2.01
CA SER A 76 -3.03 9.85 -1.69
C SER A 76 -1.86 10.84 -1.58
N GLY A 77 -0.61 10.39 -1.70
CA GLY A 77 0.58 11.25 -1.79
C GLY A 77 0.52 12.28 -2.93
N HIS A 78 -0.26 12.01 -3.98
CA HIS A 78 -0.53 12.99 -5.04
C HIS A 78 -1.35 14.20 -4.61
N ARG A 79 -1.91 14.23 -3.39
CA ARG A 79 -2.45 15.48 -2.83
C ARG A 79 -1.34 16.50 -2.55
N LYS A 80 -0.21 16.04 -1.99
CA LYS A 80 1.00 16.87 -1.75
C LYS A 80 1.78 17.10 -3.05
N TYR A 81 1.82 16.10 -3.93
CA TYR A 81 2.51 16.15 -5.23
C TYR A 81 1.54 15.93 -6.40
N PRO A 82 0.71 16.93 -6.77
CA PRO A 82 -0.29 16.74 -7.81
C PRO A 82 0.33 16.74 -9.21
N LEU A 83 -0.12 15.80 -10.05
CA LEU A 83 0.26 15.70 -11.47
C LEU A 83 -0.08 16.97 -12.27
N GLY A 84 -1.12 17.71 -11.85
CA GLY A 84 -1.55 18.97 -12.46
C GLY A 84 -0.87 20.23 -11.91
N SER A 85 0.19 20.11 -11.10
CA SER A 85 0.88 21.28 -10.53
C SER A 85 1.41 22.22 -11.61
N LEU A 86 1.38 23.54 -11.39
CA LEU A 86 2.07 24.51 -12.26
C LEU A 86 3.60 24.48 -12.07
N ASN A 87 4.06 24.05 -10.89
CA ASN A 87 5.48 23.89 -10.58
C ASN A 87 6.00 22.58 -11.20
N GLU A 88 7.05 22.70 -12.01
CA GLU A 88 7.63 21.58 -12.76
C GLU A 88 8.26 20.51 -11.86
N GLU A 89 9.00 20.91 -10.83
CA GLU A 89 9.62 19.98 -9.88
C GLU A 89 8.56 19.12 -9.16
N THR A 90 7.42 19.72 -8.82
CA THR A 90 6.29 19.02 -8.21
C THR A 90 5.69 17.99 -9.16
N ARG A 91 5.54 18.33 -10.45
CA ARG A 91 5.06 17.37 -11.46
C ARG A 91 6.05 16.22 -11.68
N ASN A 92 7.34 16.53 -11.75
CA ASN A 92 8.40 15.53 -11.90
C ASN A 92 8.39 14.56 -10.71
N ARG A 93 8.27 15.07 -9.49
CA ARG A 93 8.12 14.24 -8.29
C ARG A 93 6.82 13.41 -8.31
N ALA A 94 5.72 13.96 -8.79
CA ALA A 94 4.45 13.22 -8.90
C ALA A 94 4.56 12.04 -9.87
N LEU A 95 5.27 12.19 -10.98
CA LEU A 95 5.54 11.12 -11.95
C LEU A 95 6.47 10.06 -11.37
N GLU A 96 7.54 10.45 -10.66
CA GLU A 96 8.42 9.52 -9.95
C GLU A 96 7.66 8.69 -8.90
N ILE A 97 6.77 9.33 -8.14
CA ILE A 97 5.89 8.66 -7.17
C ILE A 97 5.01 7.62 -7.88
N MET A 98 4.43 7.98 -9.03
CA MET A 98 3.57 7.07 -9.80
C MET A 98 4.35 5.86 -10.32
N GLU A 99 5.54 6.07 -10.89
CA GLU A 99 6.40 5.00 -11.40
C GLU A 99 6.78 4.02 -10.27
N LYS A 100 7.28 4.53 -9.15
CA LYS A 100 7.63 3.69 -8.00
C LYS A 100 6.42 2.99 -7.38
N ALA A 101 5.25 3.61 -7.41
CA ALA A 101 4.01 2.99 -6.92
C ALA A 101 3.58 1.83 -7.81
N ILE A 102 3.77 1.92 -9.13
CA ILE A 102 3.54 0.82 -10.07
C ILE A 102 4.50 -0.33 -9.79
N ASP A 103 5.80 -0.04 -9.60
CA ASP A 103 6.78 -1.07 -9.26
C ASP A 103 6.46 -1.76 -7.93
N LEU A 104 6.10 -0.97 -6.91
CA LEU A 104 5.68 -1.50 -5.61
C LEU A 104 4.41 -2.37 -5.75
N ALA A 105 3.44 -1.92 -6.56
CA ALA A 105 2.23 -2.68 -6.81
C ALA A 105 2.52 -4.01 -7.51
N TYR A 106 3.41 -4.00 -8.50
CA TYR A 106 3.86 -5.21 -9.20
C TYR A 106 4.52 -6.20 -8.24
N ASP A 107 5.48 -5.74 -7.42
CA ASP A 107 6.21 -6.59 -6.48
C ASP A 107 5.31 -7.18 -5.39
N LEU A 108 4.30 -6.42 -4.93
CA LEU A 108 3.37 -6.86 -3.88
C LEU A 108 2.13 -7.60 -4.41
N GLY A 109 1.90 -7.63 -5.73
CA GLY A 109 0.70 -8.24 -6.32
C GLY A 109 -0.59 -7.44 -6.13
N ILE A 110 -0.50 -6.11 -6.05
CA ILE A 110 -1.62 -5.17 -5.92
C ILE A 110 -2.30 -4.98 -7.29
N ARG A 111 -3.64 -4.80 -7.32
CA ARG A 111 -4.48 -4.76 -8.53
C ARG A 111 -5.55 -3.67 -8.50
#